data_AF-A0A848EHK6-F1
#
_entry.id   AF-A0A848EHK6-F1
#
_cell.length_a   1.000
_cell.length_b   1.000
_cell.length_c   1.000
_cell.angle_alpha   90.00
_cell.angle_beta   90.00
_cell.angle_gamma   90.00
#
_symmetry.space_group_name_H-M   'P 1'
#
loop_
_entity.id
_entity.type
_entity.pdbx_description
1 polymer ?
#
loop_
_entity_poly.entity_id
_entity_poly.type
_entity_poly.pdbx_seq_one_letter_code
_entity_poly.pdbx_strand_id
1 'polypeptide(L)'
;MLRIAQAEWVDWGRQTSEAPPASVESDPYNFPRVLAYWRAVPEGAEPIARNRARFRAGDPNLWREPAWSAAFISYVMRGAGVDAREFPPSAAHGTYVDALIGDALRFPGLAPFMPYEVAERAPQLGDLVCADRSSSPLASWRDRAADRGRFRPMHCDIVVRVEPGAVHAIGGNIRDAVTLSRFATDASGRLLPRGRGQPTWFAVLENRLGRLPPWSSPSRNEGPTS
;
A
#
# COMPACT_ATOMS: atom_id res chain seq x y z
N MET A 1 7.99 -5.01 8.06
CA MET A 1 7.22 -4.61 6.85
C MET A 1 8.00 -4.88 5.56
N LEU A 2 9.11 -4.17 5.28
CA LEU A 2 9.87 -4.30 4.03
C LEU A 2 10.30 -5.74 3.67
N ARG A 3 10.83 -6.48 4.65
CA ARG A 3 11.23 -7.90 4.46
C ARG A 3 10.07 -8.78 4.01
N ILE A 4 8.86 -8.53 4.51
CA ILE A 4 7.68 -9.33 4.16
C ILE A 4 7.22 -8.99 2.74
N ALA A 5 7.12 -7.70 2.39
CA ALA A 5 6.78 -7.29 1.03
C ALA A 5 7.77 -7.87 -0.01
N GLN A 6 9.08 -7.83 0.30
CA GLN A 6 10.12 -8.41 -0.56
C GLN A 6 10.04 -9.93 -0.64
N ALA A 7 9.77 -10.63 0.46
CA ALA A 7 9.60 -12.09 0.46
C ALA A 7 8.41 -12.51 -0.40
N GLU A 8 7.26 -11.85 -0.26
CA GLU A 8 6.09 -12.12 -1.11
C GLU A 8 6.41 -11.84 -2.59
N TRP A 9 7.07 -10.73 -2.91
CA TRP A 9 7.51 -10.46 -4.29
C TRP A 9 8.44 -11.53 -4.85
N VAL A 10 9.36 -12.07 -4.04
CA VAL A 10 10.22 -13.18 -4.43
C VAL A 10 9.41 -14.45 -4.69
N ASP A 11 8.45 -14.76 -3.83
CA ASP A 11 7.60 -15.96 -3.94
C ASP A 11 6.65 -15.90 -5.14
N TRP A 12 6.26 -14.69 -5.56
CA TRP A 12 5.54 -14.44 -6.81
C TRP A 12 6.45 -14.48 -8.04
N GLY A 13 7.74 -14.79 -7.90
CA GLY A 13 8.67 -14.92 -9.02
C GLY A 13 9.31 -13.61 -9.47
N ARG A 14 9.42 -12.63 -8.57
CA ARG A 14 10.07 -11.33 -8.81
C ARG A 14 9.44 -10.53 -9.97
N GLN A 15 8.10 -10.47 -10.00
CA GLN A 15 7.33 -9.77 -11.03
C GLN A 15 7.69 -8.29 -11.14
N THR A 16 7.72 -7.75 -12.36
CA THR A 16 7.94 -6.32 -12.58
C THR A 16 6.79 -5.70 -13.35
N SER A 17 6.55 -4.41 -13.14
CA SER A 17 5.56 -3.63 -13.90
C SER A 17 6.02 -3.29 -15.32
N GLU A 18 7.03 -3.94 -15.88
CA GLU A 18 7.50 -3.73 -17.25
C GLU A 18 7.43 -5.02 -18.07
N ALA A 19 7.45 -6.19 -17.42
CA ALA A 19 7.39 -7.49 -18.06
C ALA A 19 5.98 -8.12 -17.95
N PRO A 20 5.63 -9.06 -18.86
CA PRO A 20 4.46 -9.92 -18.68
C PRO A 20 4.55 -10.70 -17.36
N PRO A 21 3.40 -10.97 -16.69
CA PRO A 21 3.43 -11.73 -15.45
C PRO A 21 3.85 -13.18 -15.70
N ALA A 22 4.89 -13.63 -15.00
CA ALA A 22 5.33 -15.03 -15.05
C ALA A 22 4.51 -15.95 -14.11
N SER A 23 3.75 -15.35 -13.20
CA SER A 23 2.84 -16.02 -12.26
C SER A 23 1.65 -15.10 -12.04
N VAL A 24 0.44 -15.66 -12.01
CA VAL A 24 -0.81 -14.92 -11.92
C VAL A 24 -1.71 -15.49 -10.83
N GLU A 25 -2.60 -14.66 -10.29
CA GLU A 25 -3.50 -15.02 -9.20
C GLU A 25 -4.43 -16.18 -9.53
N SER A 26 -4.75 -16.37 -10.81
CA SER A 26 -5.61 -17.47 -11.24
C SER A 26 -4.93 -18.84 -11.22
N ASP A 27 -3.61 -18.89 -11.06
CA ASP A 27 -2.86 -20.14 -10.89
C ASP A 27 -3.25 -20.80 -9.54
N PRO A 28 -3.75 -22.05 -9.54
CA PRO A 28 -3.99 -22.84 -8.34
C PRO A 28 -2.85 -22.84 -7.32
N TYR A 29 -1.59 -22.78 -7.76
CA TYR A 29 -0.42 -22.72 -6.88
C TYR A 29 -0.41 -21.46 -6.00
N ASN A 30 -1.01 -20.37 -6.47
CA ASN A 30 -1.12 -19.11 -5.72
C ASN A 30 -2.34 -19.04 -4.81
N PHE A 31 -3.22 -20.04 -4.85
CA PHE A 31 -4.43 -20.04 -4.04
C PHE A 31 -4.17 -19.85 -2.53
N PRO A 32 -3.21 -20.56 -1.90
CA PRO A 32 -2.92 -20.37 -0.48
C PRO A 32 -2.37 -18.96 -0.16
N ARG A 33 -1.63 -18.33 -1.09
CA ARG A 33 -1.07 -16.98 -0.91
C ARG A 33 -2.18 -15.93 -0.87
N VAL A 34 -3.03 -15.91 -1.90
CA VAL A 34 -4.14 -14.94 -1.96
C VAL A 34 -5.16 -15.19 -0.83
N LEU A 35 -5.39 -16.45 -0.46
CA LEU A 35 -6.15 -16.81 0.74
C LEU A 35 -5.56 -16.18 2.01
N ALA A 36 -4.24 -16.21 2.20
CA ALA A 36 -3.58 -15.60 3.35
C ALA A 36 -3.78 -14.07 3.39
N TYR A 37 -3.72 -13.41 2.23
CA TYR A 37 -3.99 -11.97 2.15
C TYR A 37 -5.41 -11.64 2.57
N TRP A 38 -6.40 -12.37 2.08
CA TRP A 38 -7.79 -12.18 2.49
C TRP A 38 -8.04 -12.51 3.97
N ARG A 39 -7.30 -13.45 4.57
CA ARG A 39 -7.38 -13.75 6.01
C ARG A 39 -6.82 -12.63 6.88
N ALA A 40 -6.07 -11.69 6.32
CA ALA A 40 -5.55 -10.55 7.06
C ALA A 40 -6.59 -9.46 7.33
N VAL A 41 -7.73 -9.47 6.63
CA VAL A 41 -8.73 -8.40 6.66
C VAL A 41 -10.12 -8.89 7.08
N PRO A 42 -10.94 -8.07 7.77
CA PRO A 42 -12.30 -8.43 8.17
C PRO A 42 -13.22 -8.82 7.02
N GLU A 43 -13.05 -8.18 5.85
CA GLU A 43 -13.90 -8.36 4.67
C GLU A 43 -13.56 -9.64 3.87
N GLY A 44 -12.62 -10.47 4.34
CA GLY A 44 -12.11 -11.61 3.58
C GLY A 44 -13.02 -12.83 3.51
N ALA A 45 -14.05 -12.94 4.36
CA ALA A 45 -14.89 -14.15 4.42
C ALA A 45 -15.58 -14.47 3.08
N GLU A 46 -16.14 -13.45 2.43
CA GLU A 46 -16.91 -13.59 1.19
C GLU A 46 -16.00 -13.88 -0.03
N PRO A 47 -14.90 -13.14 -0.28
CA PRO A 47 -13.92 -13.49 -1.31
C PRO A 47 -13.35 -14.90 -1.17
N ILE A 48 -13.08 -15.34 0.07
CA ILE A 48 -12.56 -16.69 0.35
C ILE A 48 -13.60 -17.76 0.00
N ALA A 49 -14.86 -17.57 0.42
CA ALA A 49 -15.93 -18.53 0.13
C ALA A 49 -16.17 -18.65 -1.38
N ARG A 50 -16.21 -17.51 -2.09
CA ARG A 50 -16.35 -17.44 -3.54
C ARG A 50 -15.24 -18.23 -4.24
N ASN A 51 -13.98 -17.98 -3.89
CA ASN A 51 -12.86 -18.61 -4.58
C ASN A 51 -12.68 -20.09 -4.23
N ARG A 52 -13.09 -20.53 -3.03
CA ARG A 52 -13.20 -21.98 -2.72
C ARG A 52 -14.26 -22.68 -3.56
N ALA A 53 -15.38 -22.02 -3.86
CA ALA A 53 -16.39 -22.56 -4.76
C ALA A 53 -15.85 -22.64 -6.20
N ARG A 54 -15.24 -21.56 -6.70
CA ARG A 54 -14.56 -21.52 -8.00
C ARG A 54 -13.53 -22.62 -8.17
N PHE A 55 -12.67 -22.81 -7.17
CA PHE A 55 -11.64 -23.85 -7.18
C PHE A 55 -12.24 -25.24 -7.32
N ARG A 56 -13.30 -25.56 -6.56
CA ARG A 56 -14.01 -26.84 -6.66
C ARG A 56 -14.70 -27.04 -8.01
N ALA A 57 -15.12 -25.96 -8.65
CA ALA A 57 -15.76 -25.98 -9.97
C ALA A 57 -14.76 -25.98 -11.14
N GLY A 58 -13.44 -25.88 -10.88
CA GLY A 58 -12.44 -25.76 -11.94
C GLY A 58 -12.51 -24.43 -12.71
N ASP A 59 -13.05 -23.36 -12.10
CA ASP A 59 -13.16 -22.04 -12.74
C ASP A 59 -11.76 -21.42 -12.95
N PRO A 60 -11.40 -21.03 -14.19
CA PRO A 60 -10.09 -20.45 -14.50
C PRO A 60 -9.92 -19.01 -13.98
N ASN A 61 -10.92 -18.41 -13.35
CA ASN A 61 -10.92 -17.02 -12.89
C ASN A 61 -10.76 -16.90 -11.37
N LEU A 62 -9.95 -17.77 -10.77
CA LEU A 62 -9.60 -17.66 -9.35
C LEU A 62 -9.02 -16.27 -9.07
N TRP A 63 -9.49 -15.67 -7.97
CA TRP A 63 -9.07 -14.41 -7.39
C TRP A 63 -9.18 -13.15 -8.25
N ARG A 64 -9.67 -13.24 -9.50
CA ARG A 64 -9.94 -12.09 -10.39
C ARG A 64 -10.83 -11.02 -9.79
N GLU A 65 -11.75 -11.43 -8.92
CA GLU A 65 -12.61 -10.53 -8.20
C GLU A 65 -13.02 -11.08 -6.83
N PRO A 66 -13.13 -10.21 -5.81
CA PRO A 66 -12.71 -8.80 -5.85
C PRO A 66 -11.18 -8.62 -5.85
N ALA A 67 -10.72 -7.41 -6.21
CA ALA A 67 -9.29 -7.05 -6.21
C ALA A 67 -8.69 -7.16 -4.79
N TRP A 68 -7.54 -7.80 -4.66
CA TRP A 68 -6.92 -8.12 -3.35
C TRP A 68 -5.74 -7.22 -2.96
N SER A 69 -5.48 -6.15 -3.72
CA SER A 69 -4.36 -5.23 -3.48
C SER A 69 -4.31 -4.67 -2.04
N ALA A 70 -5.44 -4.17 -1.52
CA ALA A 70 -5.49 -3.64 -0.16
C ALA A 70 -5.40 -4.72 0.92
N ALA A 71 -5.92 -5.93 0.63
CA ALA A 71 -5.75 -7.09 1.50
C ALA A 71 -4.27 -7.49 1.61
N PHE A 72 -3.52 -7.43 0.51
CA PHE A 72 -2.07 -7.64 0.51
C PHE A 72 -1.32 -6.61 1.37
N ILE A 73 -1.60 -5.32 1.22
CA ILE A 73 -0.97 -4.28 2.06
C ILE A 73 -1.29 -4.53 3.55
N SER A 74 -2.54 -4.84 3.86
CA SER A 74 -2.99 -5.17 5.22
C SER A 74 -2.29 -6.42 5.77
N TYR A 75 -2.09 -7.45 4.95
CA TYR A 75 -1.31 -8.64 5.30
C TYR A 75 0.14 -8.30 5.63
N VAL A 76 0.80 -7.47 4.81
CA VAL A 76 2.19 -7.04 5.06
C VAL A 76 2.31 -6.25 6.36
N MET A 77 1.36 -5.35 6.65
CA MET A 77 1.33 -4.57 7.90
C MET A 77 1.14 -5.48 9.11
N ARG A 78 0.12 -6.35 9.07
CA ARG A 78 -0.18 -7.27 10.16
C ARG A 78 0.96 -8.27 10.40
N GLY A 79 1.52 -8.84 9.33
CA GLY A 79 2.66 -9.75 9.43
C GLY A 79 3.92 -9.08 9.98
N ALA A 80 4.04 -7.76 9.82
CA ALA A 80 5.12 -6.97 10.42
C ALA A 80 4.90 -6.64 11.90
N GLY A 81 3.77 -7.05 12.49
CA GLY A 81 3.41 -6.74 13.87
C GLY A 81 2.86 -5.32 14.08
N VAL A 82 2.42 -4.64 13.01
CA VAL A 82 1.77 -3.32 13.13
C VAL A 82 0.40 -3.50 13.76
N ASP A 83 0.10 -2.72 14.79
CA ASP A 83 -1.17 -2.82 15.50
C ASP A 83 -2.33 -2.27 14.65
N ALA A 84 -3.53 -2.84 14.82
CA ALA A 84 -4.72 -2.40 14.10
C ALA A 84 -5.11 -0.95 14.40
N ARG A 85 -4.71 -0.39 15.56
CA ARG A 85 -4.87 1.03 15.88
C ARG A 85 -3.94 1.91 15.05
N GLU A 86 -2.75 1.41 14.70
CA GLU A 86 -1.77 2.16 13.91
C GLU A 86 -2.02 2.05 12.41
N PHE A 87 -2.50 0.89 11.96
CA PHE A 87 -2.94 0.63 10.60
C PHE A 87 -4.15 -0.31 10.63
N PRO A 88 -5.39 0.19 10.47
CA PRO A 88 -6.57 -0.66 10.48
C PRO A 88 -6.62 -1.50 9.20
N PRO A 89 -6.53 -2.84 9.29
CA PRO A 89 -6.54 -3.70 8.11
C PRO A 89 -7.90 -3.62 7.40
N SER A 90 -7.87 -3.50 6.08
CA SER A 90 -9.09 -3.48 5.25
C SER A 90 -8.81 -3.99 3.85
N ALA A 91 -9.83 -4.61 3.26
CA ALA A 91 -9.87 -4.98 1.84
C ALA A 91 -9.98 -3.78 0.88
N ALA A 92 -10.14 -2.55 1.38
CA ALA A 92 -10.25 -1.35 0.55
C ALA A 92 -9.18 -0.32 0.92
N HIS A 93 -8.46 0.17 -0.12
CA HIS A 93 -7.44 1.21 0.04
C HIS A 93 -8.00 2.47 0.71
N GLY A 94 -9.17 2.94 0.24
CA GLY A 94 -9.80 4.15 0.77
C GLY A 94 -10.11 4.08 2.27
N THR A 95 -10.43 2.90 2.81
CA THR A 95 -10.79 2.73 4.22
C THR A 95 -9.60 3.01 5.14
N TYR A 96 -8.46 2.35 4.92
CA TYR A 96 -7.30 2.59 5.78
C TYR A 96 -6.68 3.96 5.48
N VAL A 97 -6.70 4.45 4.22
CA VAL A 97 -6.21 5.80 3.90
C VAL A 97 -7.00 6.86 4.68
N ASP A 98 -8.32 6.71 4.78
CA ASP A 98 -9.16 7.64 5.55
C ASP A 98 -8.86 7.61 7.04
N ALA A 99 -8.58 6.42 7.58
CA ALA A 99 -8.18 6.27 8.98
C ALA A 99 -6.84 6.95 9.25
N LEU A 100 -5.84 6.71 8.39
CA LEU A 100 -4.51 7.31 8.51
C LEU A 100 -4.55 8.84 8.38
N ILE A 101 -5.26 9.37 7.39
CA ILE A 101 -5.49 10.81 7.25
C ILE A 101 -6.23 11.36 8.47
N GLY A 102 -7.24 10.65 8.97
CA GLY A 102 -7.98 11.04 10.17
C GLY A 102 -7.11 11.12 11.43
N ASP A 103 -6.23 10.14 11.66
CA ASP A 103 -5.27 10.17 12.76
C ASP A 103 -4.24 11.30 12.58
N ALA A 104 -3.76 11.55 11.36
CA ALA A 104 -2.85 12.66 11.07
C ALA A 104 -3.46 14.04 11.33
N LEU A 105 -4.73 14.24 10.96
CA LEU A 105 -5.45 15.49 11.20
C LEU A 105 -5.73 15.70 12.69
N ARG A 106 -6.05 14.63 13.44
CA ARG A 106 -6.41 14.72 14.85
C ARG A 106 -5.20 14.77 15.79
N PHE A 107 -4.15 14.02 15.45
CA PHE A 107 -2.97 13.82 16.29
C PHE A 107 -1.68 13.83 15.46
N PRO A 108 -1.32 14.95 14.80
CA PRO A 108 -0.19 14.98 13.86
C PRO A 108 1.16 14.58 14.49
N GLY A 109 1.34 14.83 15.79
CA GLY A 109 2.55 14.42 16.52
C GLY A 109 2.67 12.91 16.76
N LEU A 110 1.54 12.19 16.74
CA LEU A 110 1.42 10.77 17.11
C LEU A 110 0.89 9.89 15.97
N ALA A 111 0.69 10.45 14.77
CA ALA A 111 0.17 9.72 13.64
C ALA A 111 1.22 8.72 13.09
N PRO A 112 0.91 7.41 13.05
CA PRO A 112 1.83 6.39 12.54
C PRO A 112 2.16 6.56 11.06
N PHE A 113 1.23 7.16 10.31
CA PHE A 113 1.45 7.59 8.95
C PHE A 113 1.07 9.06 8.78
N MET A 114 1.96 9.85 8.20
CA MET A 114 1.72 11.28 7.95
C MET A 114 1.52 11.51 6.46
N PRO A 115 0.37 12.06 6.01
CA PRO A 115 0.13 12.35 4.60
C PRO A 115 0.87 13.63 4.19
N TYR A 116 1.50 13.58 3.02
CA TYR A 116 2.09 14.73 2.34
C TYR A 116 1.55 14.81 0.92
N GLU A 117 1.52 16.03 0.37
CA GLU A 117 1.35 16.17 -1.08
C GLU A 117 2.53 15.53 -1.79
N VAL A 118 2.26 15.00 -2.97
CA VAL A 118 3.27 14.33 -3.80
C VAL A 118 4.42 15.28 -4.15
N ALA A 119 4.13 16.58 -4.28
CA ALA A 119 5.10 17.63 -4.54
C ALA A 119 5.82 18.17 -3.29
N GLU A 120 5.38 17.82 -2.08
CA GLU A 120 5.96 18.31 -0.82
C GLU A 120 7.13 17.44 -0.35
N ARG A 121 7.15 16.12 -0.66
CA ARG A 121 8.11 15.19 -0.06
C ARG A 121 8.51 14.04 -1.00
N ALA A 122 9.81 13.75 -1.04
CA ALA A 122 10.34 12.56 -1.69
C ALA A 122 9.97 11.28 -0.89
N PRO A 123 9.42 10.22 -1.52
CA PRO A 123 9.15 8.98 -0.82
C PRO A 123 10.44 8.33 -0.27
N GLN A 124 10.34 7.74 0.91
CA GLN A 124 11.40 7.01 1.60
C GLN A 124 11.02 5.54 1.78
N LEU A 125 12.02 4.72 2.15
CA LEU A 125 11.83 3.32 2.46
C LEU A 125 10.73 3.12 3.51
N GLY A 126 9.72 2.33 3.14
CA GLY A 126 8.60 1.97 3.99
C GLY A 126 7.40 2.90 3.92
N ASP A 127 7.47 4.00 3.16
CA ASP A 127 6.32 4.84 2.90
C ASP A 127 5.30 4.14 2.00
N LEU A 128 4.06 4.61 2.05
CA LEU A 128 3.04 4.23 1.07
C LEU A 128 2.90 5.35 0.03
N VAL A 129 2.94 4.98 -1.25
CA VAL A 129 2.62 5.90 -2.35
C VAL A 129 1.26 5.54 -2.89
N CYS A 130 0.32 6.49 -2.89
CA CYS A 130 -1.09 6.22 -3.17
C CYS A 130 -1.60 7.01 -4.38
N ALA A 131 -2.34 6.32 -5.24
CA ALA A 131 -2.95 6.87 -6.45
C ALA A 131 -4.46 6.62 -6.49
N ASP A 132 -5.19 7.58 -7.05
CA ASP A 132 -6.60 7.46 -7.40
C ASP A 132 -6.71 6.95 -8.83
N ARG A 133 -7.54 5.92 -9.03
CA ARG A 133 -7.82 5.26 -10.31
C ARG A 133 -9.18 5.66 -10.90
N SER A 134 -9.85 6.64 -10.31
CA SER A 134 -11.13 7.16 -10.79
C SER A 134 -10.98 7.83 -12.16
N SER A 135 -12.07 7.90 -12.93
CA SER A 135 -12.10 8.65 -14.20
C SER A 135 -11.87 10.15 -14.00
N SER A 136 -12.30 10.69 -12.86
CA SER A 136 -11.96 12.02 -12.36
C SER A 136 -11.15 11.84 -11.06
N PRO A 137 -9.83 11.68 -11.14
CA PRO A 137 -9.01 11.31 -10.00
C PRO A 137 -8.68 12.52 -9.11
N LEU A 138 -8.56 12.28 -7.81
CA LEU A 138 -8.01 13.25 -6.88
C LEU A 138 -6.50 13.41 -7.11
N ALA A 139 -5.99 14.63 -6.90
CA ALA A 139 -4.56 14.94 -7.00
C ALA A 139 -3.94 15.34 -5.65
N SER A 140 -4.75 15.44 -4.60
CA SER A 140 -4.31 15.81 -3.25
C SER A 140 -4.94 14.92 -2.19
N TRP A 141 -4.18 14.64 -1.14
CA TRP A 141 -4.68 13.96 0.06
C TRP A 141 -5.71 14.80 0.81
N ARG A 142 -5.65 16.14 0.68
CA ARG A 142 -6.62 17.06 1.29
C ARG A 142 -7.99 16.93 0.61
N ASP A 143 -8.01 16.76 -0.71
CA ASP A 143 -9.24 16.42 -1.43
C ASP A 143 -9.77 15.05 -0.97
N ARG A 144 -8.88 14.09 -0.75
CA ARG A 144 -9.29 12.78 -0.19
C ARG A 144 -9.88 12.94 1.22
N ALA A 145 -9.32 13.80 2.06
CA ALA A 145 -9.84 14.10 3.38
C ALA A 145 -11.25 14.71 3.33
N ALA A 146 -11.51 15.61 2.36
CA ALA A 146 -12.83 16.18 2.12
C ALA A 146 -13.82 15.14 1.56
N ASP A 147 -13.33 14.15 0.81
CA ASP A 147 -14.11 13.05 0.22
C ASP A 147 -14.18 11.79 1.13
N ARG A 148 -13.89 11.94 2.42
CA ARG A 148 -13.80 10.83 3.38
C ARG A 148 -15.07 9.99 3.40
N GLY A 149 -14.91 8.67 3.44
CA GLY A 149 -16.01 7.70 3.44
C GLY A 149 -16.66 7.47 2.08
N ARG A 150 -16.36 8.29 1.06
CA ARG A 150 -16.81 8.01 -0.31
C ARG A 150 -15.91 6.97 -0.97
N PHE A 151 -16.53 6.00 -1.63
CA PHE A 151 -15.82 4.99 -2.39
C PHE A 151 -15.11 5.62 -3.59
N ARG A 152 -13.82 5.28 -3.74
CA ARG A 152 -13.02 5.58 -4.93
C ARG A 152 -12.14 4.37 -5.25
N PRO A 153 -12.00 3.96 -6.52
CA PRO A 153 -10.99 2.99 -6.89
C PRO A 153 -9.60 3.61 -6.65
N MET A 154 -8.83 3.02 -5.74
CA MET A 154 -7.54 3.54 -5.31
C MET A 154 -6.51 2.41 -5.25
N HIS A 155 -5.24 2.79 -5.18
CA HIS A 155 -4.15 1.85 -5.03
C HIS A 155 -3.00 2.47 -4.26
N CYS A 156 -2.35 1.67 -3.43
CA CYS A 156 -1.16 2.09 -2.69
C CYS A 156 -0.12 0.97 -2.75
N ASP A 157 1.13 1.38 -2.90
CA ASP A 157 2.30 0.49 -2.94
C ASP A 157 3.27 0.84 -1.80
N ILE A 158 4.04 -0.14 -1.33
CA ILE A 158 5.06 0.04 -0.30
C ILE A 158 6.40 0.35 -0.96
N VAL A 159 6.99 1.50 -0.66
CA VAL A 159 8.32 1.87 -1.17
C VAL A 159 9.39 0.95 -0.56
N VAL A 160 10.13 0.24 -1.40
CA VAL A 160 11.15 -0.74 -0.98
C VAL A 160 12.56 -0.42 -1.44
N ARG A 161 12.72 0.54 -2.36
CA ARG A 161 14.02 1.07 -2.80
C ARG A 161 13.85 2.50 -3.31
N VAL A 162 14.83 3.34 -3.00
CA VAL A 162 14.93 4.72 -3.47
C VAL A 162 16.29 4.87 -4.14
N GLU A 163 16.33 5.42 -5.34
CA GLU A 163 17.53 5.66 -6.12
C GLU A 163 17.43 7.01 -6.87
N PRO A 164 18.55 7.59 -7.32
CA PRO A 164 18.48 8.81 -8.12
C PRO A 164 17.56 8.67 -9.33
N GLY A 165 16.54 9.53 -9.42
CA GLY A 165 15.58 9.55 -10.53
C GLY A 165 14.48 8.48 -10.48
N ALA A 166 14.43 7.62 -9.44
CA ALA A 166 13.33 6.69 -9.27
C ALA A 166 13.10 6.19 -7.84
N VAL A 167 11.86 5.77 -7.60
CA VAL A 167 11.49 4.93 -6.46
C VAL A 167 10.92 3.61 -6.96
N HIS A 168 11.16 2.55 -6.21
CA HIS A 168 10.59 1.23 -6.48
C HIS A 168 9.65 0.87 -5.34
N ALA A 169 8.45 0.43 -5.68
CA ALA A 169 7.44 0.07 -4.71
C ALA A 169 6.79 -1.28 -5.05
N ILE A 170 6.42 -2.04 -4.02
CA ILE A 170 5.75 -3.33 -4.14
C ILE A 170 4.27 -3.15 -3.82
N GLY A 171 3.42 -3.57 -4.75
CA GLY A 171 1.97 -3.60 -4.60
C GLY A 171 1.40 -4.98 -4.92
N GLY A 172 0.22 -5.27 -4.39
CA GLY A 172 -0.53 -6.50 -4.68
C GLY A 172 -1.50 -6.30 -5.84
N ASN A 173 -1.85 -7.38 -6.54
CA ASN A 173 -2.82 -7.38 -7.64
C ASN A 173 -2.52 -6.32 -8.72
N ILE A 174 -1.23 -6.09 -8.99
CA ILE A 174 -0.77 -5.33 -10.15
C ILE A 174 -0.44 -6.37 -11.21
N ARG A 175 -1.25 -6.42 -12.28
CA ARG A 175 -1.21 -7.50 -13.29
C ARG A 175 -1.36 -8.88 -12.65
N ASP A 176 -2.35 -8.99 -11.76
CA ASP A 176 -2.74 -10.24 -11.16
C ASP A 176 -1.65 -10.88 -10.27
N ALA A 177 -0.71 -10.08 -9.74
CA ALA A 177 0.41 -10.56 -8.93
C ALA A 177 0.91 -9.54 -7.89
N VAL A 178 1.81 -9.99 -6.99
CA VAL A 178 2.65 -9.09 -6.18
C VAL A 178 3.82 -8.62 -7.04
N THR A 179 3.86 -7.33 -7.32
CA THR A 179 4.69 -6.77 -8.39
C THR A 179 5.51 -5.59 -7.89
N LEU A 180 6.78 -5.55 -8.31
CA LEU A 180 7.65 -4.40 -8.12
C LEU A 180 7.44 -3.41 -9.28
N SER A 181 7.02 -2.19 -8.96
CA SER A 181 6.87 -1.10 -9.91
C SER A 181 7.96 -0.06 -9.73
N ARG A 182 8.52 0.42 -10.86
CA ARG A 182 9.44 1.56 -10.89
C ARG A 182 8.68 2.83 -11.24
N PHE A 183 8.86 3.89 -10.45
CA PHE A 183 8.25 5.20 -10.68
C PHE A 183 9.33 6.25 -10.78
N ALA A 184 9.26 7.08 -11.83
CA ALA A 184 10.23 8.15 -12.05
C ALA A 184 10.07 9.28 -11.04
N THR A 185 11.18 9.92 -10.68
CA THR A 185 11.21 11.08 -9.77
C THR A 185 11.91 12.28 -10.39
N ASP A 186 11.62 13.46 -9.88
CA ASP A 186 12.38 14.68 -10.15
C ASP A 186 13.78 14.63 -9.50
N ALA A 187 14.58 15.69 -9.72
CA ALA A 187 15.92 15.83 -9.14
C ALA A 187 15.92 15.89 -7.60
N SER A 188 14.79 16.23 -6.99
CA SER A 188 14.59 16.24 -5.53
C SER A 188 14.06 14.90 -5.01
N GLY A 189 13.89 13.88 -5.87
CA GLY A 189 13.38 12.56 -5.49
C GLY A 189 11.85 12.48 -5.34
N ARG A 190 11.10 13.52 -5.73
CA ARG A 190 9.63 13.51 -5.68
C ARG A 190 9.05 12.82 -6.89
N LEU A 191 7.96 12.09 -6.70
CA LEU A 191 7.29 11.35 -7.78
C LEU A 191 6.87 12.30 -8.91
N LEU A 192 7.22 11.94 -10.13
CA LEU A 192 6.71 12.63 -11.32
C LEU A 192 5.24 12.23 -11.58
N PRO A 193 4.45 13.11 -12.21
CA PRO A 193 3.14 12.76 -12.72
C PRO A 193 3.20 11.54 -13.64
N ARG A 194 2.15 10.72 -13.58
CA ARG A 194 2.01 9.55 -14.45
C ARG A 194 1.44 9.95 -15.79
N GLY A 195 1.67 9.11 -16.81
CA GLY A 195 1.16 9.36 -18.16
C GLY A 195 -0.37 9.48 -18.21
N ARG A 196 -0.89 10.13 -19.26
CA ARG A 196 -2.34 10.31 -19.46
C ARG A 196 -3.08 8.97 -19.40
N GLY A 197 -4.17 8.92 -18.65
CA GLY A 197 -4.98 7.70 -18.45
C GLY A 197 -4.41 6.71 -17.43
N GLN A 198 -3.23 6.99 -16.86
CA GLN A 198 -2.75 6.25 -15.68
C GLN A 198 -3.33 6.83 -14.39
N PRO A 199 -3.33 6.06 -13.29
CA PRO A 199 -3.74 6.55 -11.97
C PRO A 199 -2.97 7.81 -11.56
N THR A 200 -3.64 8.73 -10.88
CA THR A 200 -3.05 10.00 -10.44
C THR A 200 -2.55 9.85 -9.00
N TRP A 201 -1.28 10.19 -8.76
CA TRP A 201 -0.76 10.28 -7.40
C TRP A 201 -1.50 11.37 -6.62
N PHE A 202 -1.95 11.06 -5.41
CA PHE A 202 -2.59 12.05 -4.53
C PHE A 202 -1.93 12.15 -3.16
N ALA A 203 -1.15 11.14 -2.74
CA ALA A 203 -0.50 11.17 -1.43
C ALA A 203 0.80 10.37 -1.41
N VAL A 204 1.74 10.86 -0.61
CA VAL A 204 2.78 10.04 0.02
C VAL A 204 2.43 9.95 1.51
N LEU A 205 2.21 8.74 2.01
CA LEU A 205 1.99 8.50 3.43
C LEU A 205 3.34 8.10 4.04
N GLU A 206 3.98 9.06 4.72
CA GLU A 206 5.22 8.84 5.44
C GLU A 206 5.02 7.83 6.55
N ASN A 207 5.81 6.76 6.55
CA ASN A 207 5.80 5.77 7.61
C ASN A 207 6.63 6.24 8.80
N ARG A 208 5.96 6.45 9.94
CA ARG A 208 6.56 6.85 11.22
C ARG A 208 6.54 5.73 12.26
N LEU A 209 6.15 4.51 11.90
CA LEU A 209 6.15 3.35 12.78
C LEU A 209 7.54 3.16 13.42
N GLY A 210 7.56 2.93 14.73
CA GLY A 210 8.80 2.81 15.53
C GLY A 210 9.57 4.12 15.73
N ARG A 211 9.08 5.26 15.24
CA ARG A 211 9.65 6.61 15.45
C ARG A 211 8.81 7.48 16.40
N LEU A 212 7.70 6.94 16.89
CA LEU A 212 6.78 7.61 17.81
C LEU A 212 7.03 7.17 19.26
N PRO A 213 6.67 7.98 20.26
CA PRO A 213 6.73 7.59 21.67
C PRO A 213 6.01 6.24 21.92
N PRO A 214 6.51 5.39 22.83
CA PRO A 214 7.70 5.56 23.67
C PRO A 214 9.03 5.26 22.96
N TRP A 215 9.00 4.91 21.67
CA TRP A 215 10.16 4.44 20.90
C TRP A 215 10.98 5.58 20.28
N SER A 216 10.49 6.81 20.31
CA SER A 216 11.24 8.00 19.92
C SER A 216 12.42 8.18 20.86
N SER A 217 13.65 8.02 20.36
CA SER A 217 14.84 8.43 21.11
C SER A 217 14.72 9.93 21.43
N PRO A 218 14.99 10.37 22.67
CA PRO A 218 15.15 11.80 22.94
C PRO A 218 16.19 12.36 21.98
N SER A 219 15.89 13.49 21.34
CA SER A 219 16.87 14.22 20.54
C SER A 219 18.12 14.46 21.37
N ARG A 220 19.30 14.04 20.88
CA ARG A 220 20.61 14.20 21.57
C ARG A 220 21.06 15.65 21.77
N ASN A 221 20.17 16.63 21.66
CA ASN A 221 20.51 18.07 21.66
C ASN A 221 19.89 18.87 22.81
N GLU A 222 19.24 18.23 23.78
CA GLU A 222 18.98 18.89 25.07
C GLU A 222 20.05 18.44 26.06
N GLY A 223 21.22 19.07 25.96
CA GLY A 223 22.18 19.06 27.06
C GLY A 223 21.52 19.69 28.30
N PRO A 224 21.87 19.24 29.52
CA PRO A 224 21.28 19.80 30.72
C PRO A 224 21.64 21.29 30.81
N THR A 225 20.62 22.15 30.73
CA THR A 225 20.69 23.48 31.31
C THR A 225 20.59 23.34 32.82
N SER A 226 21.75 23.26 33.49
CA SER A 226 22.08 23.81 34.83
C SER A 226 23.31 23.09 35.38
#